data_AF-A0A7J0CMP3-F1
#
_entry.id   AF-A0A7J0CMP3-F1
#
_cell.length_a   1.000
_cell.length_b   1.000
_cell.length_c   1.000
_cell.angle_alpha   90.00
_cell.angle_beta   90.00
_cell.angle_gamma   90.00
#
_symmetry.space_group_name_H-M   'P 1'
#
loop_
_entity.id
_entity.type
_entity.pdbx_description
1 polymer ?
#
loop_
_entity_poly.entity_id
_entity_poly.type
_entity_poly.pdbx_seq_one_letter_code
_entity_poly.pdbx_strand_id
1 'polypeptide(L)' 'MNGFCLGRYWSAGPQETLYVPGPVLREGVNEVWVLELEGAGGPSVELGPGVPVRSGTPGVVQP' A
#
# COMPACT_ATOMS: atom_id res chain seq x y z
N MET A 1 1.32 0.30 10.39
CA MET A 1 0.06 1.01 10.69
C MET A 1 -0.09 1.13 12.19
N ASN A 2 -0.06 2.33 12.77
CA ASN A 2 -0.13 2.55 14.22
C ASN A 2 0.81 1.61 15.02
N GLY A 3 2.06 1.46 14.58
CA GLY A 3 3.05 0.55 15.20
C GLY A 3 2.87 -0.95 14.88
N PHE A 4 1.75 -1.37 14.28
CA PHE A 4 1.54 -2.75 13.83
C PHE A 4 2.19 -3.00 12.45
N CYS A 5 2.96 -4.08 12.35
CA CYS A 5 3.61 -4.52 11.12
C CYS A 5 2.64 -5.33 10.25
N LEU A 6 2.27 -4.80 9.08
CA LEU A 6 1.31 -5.44 8.16
C LEU A 6 1.92 -6.56 7.31
N GLY A 7 3.26 -6.65 7.27
CA GLY A 7 3.99 -7.62 6.45
C GLY A 7 4.85 -6.96 5.37
N ARG A 8 5.20 -7.74 4.35
CA ARG A 8 6.06 -7.34 3.24
C ARG A 8 5.23 -7.16 1.98
N TYR A 9 5.52 -6.12 1.20
CA TYR A 9 5.06 -5.99 -0.17
C TYR A 9 6.25 -6.17 -1.12
N TRP A 10 5.95 -6.52 -2.37
CA TRP A 10 6.92 -6.52 -3.44
C TRP A 10 6.20 -6.26 -4.76
N SER A 11 6.75 -5.36 -5.57
CA SER A 11 6.16 -4.97 -6.86
C SER A 11 6.08 -6.13 -7.87
N ALA A 12 6.82 -7.23 -7.66
CA ALA A 12 6.76 -8.42 -8.50
C ALA A 12 5.43 -9.21 -8.39
N GLY A 13 4.63 -8.99 -7.35
CA GLY A 13 3.32 -9.63 -7.17
C GLY A 13 3.37 -11.12 -6.74
N PRO A 14 2.24 -11.86 -6.78
CA PRO A 14 0.91 -11.43 -7.23
C PRO A 14 0.15 -10.56 -6.21
N GLN A 15 0.66 -10.46 -4.98
CA GLN A 15 0.05 -9.66 -3.93
C GLN A 15 0.37 -8.17 -4.15
N GLU A 16 -0.63 -7.39 -4.56
CA GLU A 16 -0.51 -5.95 -4.82
C GLU A 16 -0.94 -5.09 -3.62
N THR A 17 -1.59 -5.68 -2.60
CA THR A 17 -2.13 -4.96 -1.42
C THR A 17 -1.81 -5.69 -0.10
N LEU A 18 -1.80 -4.94 1.01
CA LEU A 18 -1.70 -5.49 2.36
C LEU A 18 -3.02 -5.29 3.10
N TYR A 19 -3.55 -6.36 3.69
CA TYR A 19 -4.75 -6.28 4.53
C TYR A 19 -4.45 -5.48 5.80
N VAL A 20 -5.34 -4.53 6.13
CA VAL A 20 -5.29 -3.79 7.39
C VAL A 20 -6.39 -4.34 8.31
N PRO A 21 -6.03 -5.02 9.42
CA PRO A 21 -7.02 -5.50 10.38
C PRO A 21 -7.78 -4.34 11.01
N GLY A 22 -9.10 -4.47 11.11
CA GLY A 22 -9.96 -3.46 11.75
C GLY A 22 -9.46 -2.99 13.13
N PRO A 23 -9.02 -3.90 14.03
CA PRO A 23 -8.52 -3.51 15.36
C PRO A 23 -7.23 -2.68 15.36
N VAL A 24 -6.49 -2.64 14.24
CA VAL A 24 -5.27 -1.82 14.11
C VAL A 24 -5.64 -0.37 13.78
N LEU A 25 -6.83 -0.13 13.24
CA LEU A 25 -7.35 1.21 12.96
C LEU A 25 -7.85 1.87 14.25
N ARG A 26 -7.81 3.20 14.25
CA ARG A 26 -8.43 4.04 15.28
C ARG A 26 -9.24 5.16 14.63
N GLU A 27 -10.20 5.70 15.36
CA GLU A 27 -10.92 6.90 14.94
C GLU A 27 -9.96 8.08 14.78
N GLY A 28 -10.20 8.90 13.75
CA GLY A 28 -9.37 10.06 13.43
C GLY A 28 -8.08 9.69 12.69
N VAL A 29 -6.96 10.28 13.13
CA VAL A 29 -5.67 10.15 12.44
C VAL A 29 -5.14 8.73 12.60
N ASN A 30 -4.56 8.16 11.56
CA ASN A 30 -3.82 6.90 11.62
C ASN A 30 -2.42 7.12 11.05
N GLU A 31 -1.42 6.46 11.62
CA GLU A 31 -0.03 6.62 11.20
C GLU A 31 0.43 5.42 10.38
N VAL A 32 1.03 5.69 9.22
CA VAL A 32 1.57 4.66 8.33
C VAL A 32 3.07 4.89 8.16
N TRP A 33 3.84 3.85 8.43
CA TRP A 33 5.26 3.77 8.13
C TRP A 33 5.48 2.73 7.03
N VAL A 34 6.23 3.10 6.00
CA VAL A 34 6.62 2.23 4.89
C VAL A 34 8.14 2.30 4.74
N LEU A 35 8.77 1.14 4.64
CA LEU A 35 10.17 1.01 4.25
C LEU A 35 10.23 0.51 2.81
N GLU A 36 10.69 1.37 1.90
CA GLU A 36 10.88 1.06 0.48
C GLU A 36 12.36 0.86 0.18
N LEU A 37 12.67 -0.11 -0.68
CA LEU A 37 14.04 -0.54 -1.01
C LEU A 37 14.36 -0.49 -2.51
N GLU A 38 13.36 -0.63 -3.39
CA GLU A 38 13.50 -0.72 -4.85
C GLU A 38 13.16 0.60 -5.57
N GLY A 39 12.54 1.55 -4.86
CA GLY A 39 12.24 2.89 -5.36
C GLY A 39 10.76 3.08 -5.73
N ALA A 40 10.05 3.79 -4.86
CA ALA A 40 8.65 4.17 -5.08
C ALA A 40 8.52 5.54 -5.78
N GLY A 41 7.43 5.74 -6.53
CA GLY A 41 7.13 7.02 -7.20
C GLY A 41 6.81 8.19 -6.27
N GLY A 42 6.61 7.93 -4.97
CA GLY A 42 6.37 8.95 -3.95
C GLY A 42 5.83 8.35 -2.63
N PRO A 43 5.81 9.12 -1.53
CA PRO A 43 5.41 8.64 -0.21
C PRO A 43 3.87 8.68 -0.03
N SER A 44 3.12 8.08 -0.95
CA SER A 44 1.65 8.03 -0.90
C SER A 44 1.15 6.60 -0.89
N VAL A 45 0.12 6.34 -0.08
CA VAL A 45 -0.58 5.04 -0.02
C VAL A 45 -2.08 5.27 -0.08
N GLU A 46 -2.80 4.31 -0.65
CA GLU A 46 -4.26 4.31 -0.71
C GLU A 46 -4.82 3.22 0.21
N LEU A 47 -5.83 3.57 1.01
CA LEU A 47 -6.60 2.64 1.81
C LEU A 47 -7.95 2.43 1.13
N GLY A 48 -8.19 1.22 0.63
CA GLY A 48 -9.39 0.86 -0.12
C GLY A 48 -10.07 -0.40 0.43
N PRO A 49 -11.20 -0.82 -0.18
CA PRO A 49 -12.04 -1.92 0.27
C PRO A 49 -11.42 -3.33 0.15
N GLY A 50 -10.10 -3.44 -0.06
CA GLY A 50 -9.38 -4.71 -0.17
C GLY A 50 -9.37 -5.33 -1.57
N VAL A 51 -10.07 -4.73 -2.55
CA VAL A 51 -9.87 -5.03 -3.98
C VAL A 51 -8.64 -4.27 -4.47
N PRO A 52 -7.74 -4.87 -5.29
CA PRO A 52 -6.63 -4.15 -5.88
C PRO A 52 -7.15 -2.96 -6.70
N VAL A 53 -6.92 -1.74 -6.22
CA VAL A 53 -7.13 -0.53 -7.00
C VAL A 53 -5.89 -0.36 -7.86
N ARG A 54 -6.03 -0.57 -9.18
CA ARG A 54 -4.95 -0.23 -10.12
C ARG A 54 -4.91 1.29 -10.26
N SER A 55 -3.99 1.96 -9.58
CA SER A 55 -3.65 3.36 -9.85
C SER A 55 -2.76 3.47 -11.10
N GLY A 56 -3.27 3.00 -12.24
CA GLY A 56 -2.65 3.21 -13.54
C GLY A 56 -3.42 4.25 -14.32
N THR A 57 -2.77 5.35 -14.74
CA THR A 57 -3.22 6.04 -15.96
C THR A 57 -3.20 5.00 -17.09
N PRO A 58 -4.27 4.83 -17.89
CA PRO A 58 -4.24 3.89 -18.99
C PRO A 58 -3.16 4.32 -19.99
N GLY A 59 -2.14 3.48 -20.19
CA GLY A 59 -1.22 3.60 -21.32
C GLY A 59 0.02 4.46 -21.09
N VAL A 60 1.01 3.93 -20.38
CA VAL A 60 2.41 4.10 -20.78
C VAL A 60 3.07 2.72 -20.70
N VAL A 61 3.17 2.06 -21.85
CA VAL A 61 4.17 1.01 -22.07
C VAL A 61 5.50 1.74 -22.32
N GLN A 62 6.47 1.57 -21.43
CA GLN A 62 7.84 2.00 -21.70
C GLN A 62 8.54 0.92 -22.54
N PRO A 63 9.41 1.30 -23.50
CA PRO A 63 9.97 0.42 -24.51
C PRO A 63 10.87 -0.69 -23.94
#